data_AF-A0A923GDX2-F1
#
_entry.id   AF-A0A923GDX2-F1
#
_cell.length_a   1.000
_cell.length_b   1.000
_cell.length_c   1.000
_cell.angle_alpha   90.00
_cell.angle_beta   90.00
_cell.angle_gamma   90.00
#
_symmetry.space_group_name_H-M   'P 1'
#
loop_
_entity.id
_entity.type
_entity.pdbx_description
1 polymer ?
#
loop_
_entity_poly.entity_id
_entity_poly.type
_entity_poly.pdbx_seq_one_letter_code
_entity_poly.pdbx_strand_id
1 'polypeptide(L)'
;MLVYVPPPPSMSVRNPTNQQMRHHIDGIKGVAPMEELQFAEGTLLVIEVKTTLGKTKTPGFLKTQENGGKANIRRIQRLIERKTQGWDPHKLINSDSNVIDKIDAINTAFNDRKISYMHAQVFFDAQGSLSKLTNNMTGIQINHWN
;
A
#
# COMPACT_ATOMS: atom_id res chain seq x y z
N MET A 1 0.76 12.10 -2.13
CA MET A 1 2.20 12.18 -1.81
C MET A 1 2.82 10.83 -2.16
N LEU A 2 3.65 10.78 -3.20
CA LEU A 2 4.51 9.63 -3.51
C LEU A 2 5.79 9.82 -2.70
N VAL A 3 6.10 8.89 -1.82
CA VAL A 3 7.35 8.88 -1.05
C VAL A 3 8.28 7.89 -1.73
N TYR A 4 9.43 8.37 -2.19
CA TYR A 4 10.49 7.50 -2.71
C TYR A 4 11.39 7.10 -1.53
N VAL A 5 11.36 5.82 -1.19
CA VAL A 5 12.28 5.21 -0.23
C VAL A 5 12.93 4.05 -0.99
N PRO A 6 14.27 3.92 -0.99
CA PRO A 6 14.89 2.72 -1.54
C PRO A 6 14.26 1.50 -0.85
N PRO A 7 13.76 0.52 -1.60
CA PRO A 7 13.13 -0.65 -0.99
C PRO A 7 14.15 -1.33 -0.07
N PRO A 8 13.75 -1.79 1.13
CA PRO A 8 14.61 -2.69 1.88
C PRO A 8 14.91 -3.93 1.03
N PRO A 9 16.02 -4.65 1.25
CA PRO A 9 16.33 -5.87 0.48
C PRO A 9 15.27 -6.96 0.69
N SER A 10 14.65 -6.98 1.87
CA SER A 10 13.51 -7.85 2.17
C SER A 10 12.51 -7.16 3.10
N MET A 11 11.30 -7.70 3.18
CA MET A 11 10.28 -7.30 4.15
C MET A 11 9.48 -8.51 4.60
N SER A 12 9.30 -8.65 5.91
CA SER A 12 8.38 -9.63 6.47
C SER A 12 6.94 -9.09 6.38
N VAL A 13 6.07 -9.84 5.72
CA VAL A 13 4.66 -9.51 5.53
C VAL A 13 3.79 -10.68 5.96
N ARG A 14 2.53 -10.40 6.26
CA ARG A 14 1.52 -11.44 6.48
C ARG A 14 1.11 -12.04 5.14
N ASN A 15 0.86 -13.34 5.11
CA ASN A 15 0.26 -14.05 3.99
C ASN A 15 -1.10 -14.66 4.42
N PRO A 16 -2.19 -13.85 4.49
CA PRO A 16 -3.47 -14.32 4.97
C PRO A 16 -4.08 -15.41 4.08
N THR A 17 -4.26 -16.61 4.64
CA THR A 17 -4.79 -17.78 3.92
C THR A 17 -6.33 -17.79 3.82
N ASN A 18 -7.01 -16.88 4.52
CA ASN A 18 -8.46 -16.73 4.46
C ASN A 18 -8.91 -15.27 4.66
N GLN A 19 -10.17 -14.98 4.33
CA GLN A 19 -10.76 -13.63 4.42
C GLN A 19 -10.86 -13.09 5.85
N GLN A 20 -10.95 -13.97 6.85
CA GLN A 20 -11.02 -13.53 8.24
C GLN A 20 -9.68 -12.94 8.70
N MET A 21 -8.59 -13.66 8.45
CA MET A 21 -7.22 -13.18 8.69
C MET A 21 -6.93 -11.91 7.86
N ARG A 22 -7.38 -11.87 6.61
CA ARG A 22 -7.16 -10.74 5.70
C ARG A 22 -7.80 -9.45 6.17
N HIS A 23 -8.94 -9.51 6.86
CA HIS A 23 -9.73 -8.32 7.19
C HIS A 23 -9.75 -7.95 8.66
N HIS A 24 -9.19 -8.78 9.54
CA HIS A 24 -9.18 -8.52 10.98
C HIS A 24 -7.78 -8.35 11.55
N ILE A 25 -7.72 -7.71 12.71
CA ILE A 25 -6.54 -7.70 13.57
C ILE A 25 -6.15 -9.13 13.89
N ASP A 26 -4.87 -9.47 13.68
CA ASP A 26 -4.34 -10.78 14.03
C ASP A 26 -4.50 -11.04 15.52
N GLY A 27 -4.88 -12.27 15.84
CA GLY A 27 -5.22 -12.71 17.20
C GLY A 27 -6.73 -12.73 17.46
N ILE A 28 -7.54 -11.97 16.71
CA ILE A 28 -9.00 -11.97 16.88
C ILE A 28 -9.68 -13.12 16.12
N LYS A 29 -9.26 -13.36 14.88
CA LYS A 29 -9.83 -14.40 14.00
C LYS A 29 -8.75 -15.34 13.45
N GLY A 30 -7.73 -15.59 14.27
CA GLY A 30 -6.50 -16.30 13.89
C GLY A 30 -5.34 -15.34 13.65
N VAL A 31 -4.18 -15.92 13.38
CA VAL A 31 -2.94 -15.19 13.07
C VAL A 31 -2.51 -15.62 11.67
N ALA A 32 -2.33 -14.65 10.77
CA ALA A 32 -1.82 -14.94 9.44
C ALA A 32 -0.36 -15.46 9.54
N PRO A 33 0.03 -16.48 8.75
CA PRO A 33 1.43 -16.85 8.64
C PRO A 33 2.24 -15.67 8.08
N MET A 34 3.51 -15.59 8.47
CA MET A 34 4.44 -14.60 7.94
C MET A 34 5.21 -15.16 6.75
N GLU A 35 5.50 -14.31 5.79
CA GLU A 35 6.29 -14.57 4.59
C GLU A 35 7.36 -13.48 4.47
N GLU A 36 8.58 -13.86 4.11
CA GLU A 36 9.61 -12.88 3.78
C GLU A 36 9.61 -12.64 2.27
N LEU A 37 9.28 -11.41 1.88
CA LEU A 37 9.40 -10.97 0.49
C LEU A 37 10.80 -10.44 0.26
N GLN A 38 11.45 -10.90 -0.81
CA GLN A 38 12.74 -10.42 -1.28
C GLN A 38 12.53 -9.46 -2.45
N PHE A 39 13.28 -8.35 -2.46
CA PHE A 39 13.15 -7.33 -3.50
C PHE A 39 14.46 -7.15 -4.27
N ALA A 40 14.37 -7.21 -5.60
CA ALA A 40 15.49 -6.87 -6.46
C ALA A 40 15.73 -5.36 -6.45
N GLU A 41 16.96 -4.93 -6.77
CA GLU A 41 17.27 -3.53 -6.98
C GLU A 41 16.34 -2.89 -8.03
N GLY A 42 15.87 -1.67 -7.73
CA GLY A 42 14.92 -0.94 -8.56
C GLY A 42 13.46 -1.40 -8.41
N THR A 43 13.14 -2.27 -7.44
CA THR A 43 11.74 -2.65 -7.17
C THR A 43 10.96 -1.48 -6.58
N LEU A 44 9.86 -1.09 -7.24
CA LEU A 44 8.90 -0.16 -6.69
C LEU A 44 7.92 -0.90 -5.78
N LEU A 45 7.86 -0.49 -4.51
CA LEU A 45 6.87 -0.97 -3.57
C LEU A 45 5.63 -0.08 -3.61
N VAL A 46 4.49 -0.68 -3.94
CA VAL A 46 3.19 0.01 -3.96
C VAL A 46 2.37 -0.51 -2.79
N ILE A 47 2.28 0.30 -1.74
CA ILE A 47 1.56 -0.03 -0.51
C ILE A 47 0.23 0.71 -0.48
N GLU A 48 -0.87 -0.03 -0.59
CA GLU A 48 -2.20 0.53 -0.36
C GLU A 48 -2.51 0.54 1.14
N VAL A 49 -2.65 1.72 1.71
CA VAL A 49 -2.95 1.89 3.14
C VAL A 49 -4.46 1.97 3.37
N LYS A 50 -4.94 1.23 4.37
CA LYS A 50 -6.34 1.25 4.82
C LYS A 50 -6.42 1.44 6.30
N THR A 51 -7.20 2.41 6.71
CA THR A 51 -7.37 2.75 8.13
C THR A 51 -8.73 2.28 8.64
N THR A 52 -8.78 1.83 9.88
CA THR A 52 -9.99 1.39 10.57
C THR A 52 -10.02 2.03 11.95
N LEU A 53 -11.05 2.82 12.27
CA LEU A 53 -11.19 3.51 13.56
C LEU A 53 -12.17 2.77 14.47
N GLY A 54 -11.74 2.44 15.68
CA GLY A 54 -12.58 1.85 16.73
C GLY A 54 -13.20 0.49 16.39
N LYS A 55 -12.71 -0.19 15.35
CA LYS A 55 -13.23 -1.47 14.87
C LYS A 55 -12.10 -2.46 14.64
N THR A 56 -12.46 -3.73 14.65
CA THR A 56 -11.52 -4.85 14.50
C THR A 56 -11.49 -5.45 13.10
N LYS A 57 -12.42 -5.03 12.23
CA LYS A 57 -12.55 -5.46 10.84
C LYS A 57 -12.39 -4.26 9.92
N THR A 58 -11.49 -4.33 8.95
CA THR A 58 -11.42 -3.35 7.87
C THR A 58 -12.72 -3.43 7.06
N PRO A 59 -13.46 -2.33 6.91
CA PRO A 59 -14.68 -2.31 6.10
C PRO A 59 -14.38 -2.69 4.65
N GLY A 60 -15.42 -3.16 3.94
CA GLY A 60 -15.31 -3.54 2.54
C GLY A 60 -14.76 -2.40 1.66
N PHE A 61 -14.22 -2.77 0.51
CA PHE A 61 -13.63 -1.83 -0.43
C PHE A 61 -14.66 -0.80 -0.91
N LEU A 62 -14.27 0.47 -0.94
CA LEU A 62 -14.94 1.41 -1.83
C LEU A 62 -14.68 0.97 -3.28
N LYS A 63 -15.60 1.23 -4.22
CA LYS A 63 -15.44 0.88 -5.65
C LYS A 63 -14.10 1.33 -6.25
N THR A 64 -13.51 2.40 -5.73
CA THR A 64 -12.21 2.93 -6.15
C THR A 64 -11.01 2.15 -5.61
N GLN A 65 -11.19 1.36 -4.56
CA GLN A 65 -10.16 0.53 -3.91
C GLN A 65 -10.27 -0.95 -4.34
N GLU A 66 -11.42 -1.36 -4.87
CA GLU A 66 -11.72 -2.76 -5.22
C GLU A 66 -10.73 -3.35 -6.23
N ASN A 67 -10.22 -2.51 -7.15
CA ASN A 67 -9.28 -2.93 -8.19
C ASN A 67 -7.80 -2.94 -7.75
N GLY A 68 -7.52 -2.54 -6.49
CA GLY A 68 -6.20 -2.61 -5.84
C GLY A 68 -5.11 -1.69 -6.41
N GLY A 69 -3.89 -1.82 -5.84
CA GLY A 69 -2.72 -1.01 -6.16
C GLY A 69 -2.34 -1.00 -7.65
N LYS A 70 -2.45 -2.15 -8.34
CA LYS A 70 -2.12 -2.27 -9.79
C LYS A 70 -3.02 -1.42 -10.66
N ALA A 71 -4.33 -1.44 -10.42
CA ALA A 71 -5.26 -0.59 -11.17
C ALA A 71 -5.05 0.90 -10.85
N ASN A 72 -4.72 1.21 -9.60
CA ASN A 72 -4.41 2.58 -9.18
C ASN A 72 -3.16 3.14 -9.87
N ILE A 73 -2.08 2.38 -9.98
CA ILE A 73 -0.88 2.79 -10.72
C ILE A 73 -1.22 3.04 -12.20
N ARG A 74 -1.92 2.11 -12.86
CA ARG A 74 -2.35 2.29 -14.26
C ARG A 74 -3.28 3.50 -14.45
N ARG A 75 -4.10 3.81 -13.45
CA ARG A 75 -4.96 5.01 -13.48
C ARG A 75 -4.11 6.27 -13.38
N ILE A 76 -3.15 6.31 -12.46
CA ILE A 76 -2.24 7.46 -12.27
C ILE A 76 -1.41 7.69 -13.54
N GLN A 77 -0.83 6.65 -14.13
CA GLN A 77 -0.08 6.75 -15.39
C GLN A 77 -0.93 7.37 -16.51
N ARG A 78 -2.18 6.89 -16.70
CA ARG A 78 -3.10 7.48 -17.68
C ARG A 78 -3.44 8.95 -17.41
N LEU A 79 -3.57 9.34 -16.14
CA LEU A 79 -3.86 10.73 -15.78
C LEU A 79 -2.67 11.65 -16.09
N ILE A 80 -1.44 11.17 -15.83
CA ILE A 80 -0.18 11.83 -16.17
C ILE A 80 -0.03 11.99 -17.68
N GLU A 81 -0.17 10.89 -18.44
CA GLU A 81 -0.07 10.89 -19.90
C GLU A 81 -1.04 11.88 -20.55
N ARG A 82 -2.27 11.94 -20.04
CA ARG A 82 -3.33 12.82 -20.56
C ARG A 82 -3.27 14.24 -20.00
N LYS A 83 -2.42 14.50 -19.00
CA LYS A 83 -2.35 15.78 -18.27
C LYS A 83 -3.72 16.24 -17.74
N THR A 84 -4.50 15.32 -17.20
CA THR A 84 -5.88 15.57 -16.76
C THR A 84 -6.02 15.54 -15.24
N GLN A 85 -7.09 16.16 -14.71
CA GLN A 85 -7.40 16.17 -13.27
C GLN A 85 -6.23 16.65 -12.38
N GLY A 86 -5.47 17.64 -12.86
CA GLY A 86 -4.32 18.18 -12.13
C GLY A 86 -3.02 17.37 -12.27
N TRP A 87 -3.02 16.25 -13.01
CA TRP A 87 -1.83 15.44 -13.27
C TRP A 87 -0.96 15.96 -14.42
N ASP A 88 -0.76 17.28 -14.49
CA ASP A 88 0.20 17.88 -15.41
C ASP A 88 1.55 18.03 -14.69
N PRO A 89 2.61 17.28 -15.06
CA PRO A 89 3.88 17.29 -14.36
C PRO A 89 4.50 18.69 -14.25
N HIS A 90 4.31 19.54 -15.28
CA HIS A 90 4.82 20.91 -15.27
C HIS A 90 4.13 21.81 -14.25
N LYS A 91 2.88 21.50 -13.88
CA LYS A 91 2.15 22.23 -12.83
C LYS A 91 2.45 21.65 -11.45
N LEU A 92 2.59 20.34 -11.38
CA LEU A 92 2.89 19.63 -10.14
C LEU A 92 4.27 19.94 -9.59
N ILE A 93 5.24 20.33 -10.43
CA ILE A 93 6.60 20.67 -9.98
C ILE A 93 6.61 21.81 -8.94
N ASN A 94 5.63 22.71 -8.98
CA ASN A 94 5.48 23.80 -8.02
C ASN A 94 5.05 23.30 -6.63
N SER A 95 4.41 22.13 -6.55
CA SER A 95 3.97 21.50 -5.29
C SER A 95 4.90 20.38 -4.84
N ASP A 96 5.62 19.76 -5.78
CA ASP A 96 6.54 18.65 -5.55
C ASP A 96 7.70 18.75 -6.54
N SER A 97 8.82 19.32 -6.09
CA SER A 97 10.01 19.53 -6.93
C SER A 97 10.55 18.25 -7.55
N ASN A 98 10.27 17.09 -6.95
CA ASN A 98 10.78 15.79 -7.37
C ASN A 98 9.73 15.00 -8.16
N VAL A 99 8.66 15.65 -8.64
CA VAL A 99 7.57 14.97 -9.35
C VAL A 99 8.05 14.24 -10.61
N ILE A 100 9.02 14.81 -11.33
CA ILE A 100 9.56 14.20 -12.55
C ILE A 100 10.28 12.90 -12.20
N ASP A 101 11.22 12.93 -11.25
CA ASP A 101 11.95 11.74 -10.79
C ASP A 101 10.99 10.63 -10.31
N LYS A 102 9.91 11.00 -9.63
CA LYS A 102 8.90 10.05 -9.16
C LYS A 102 8.13 9.41 -10.30
N ILE A 103 7.78 10.18 -11.32
CA ILE A 103 7.12 9.67 -12.54
C ILE A 103 8.07 8.72 -13.28
N ASP A 104 9.34 9.09 -13.41
CA ASP A 104 10.35 8.27 -14.07
C ASP A 104 10.63 6.96 -13.32
N ALA A 105 10.66 7.00 -11.99
CA ALA A 105 10.75 5.80 -11.15
C ALA A 105 9.55 4.87 -11.34
N ILE A 106 8.33 5.41 -11.41
CA ILE A 106 7.11 4.62 -11.69
C ILE A 106 7.19 3.98 -13.07
N ASN A 107 7.56 4.75 -14.09
CA ASN A 107 7.63 4.27 -15.47
C ASN A 107 8.71 3.20 -15.64
N THR A 108 9.90 3.41 -15.08
CA THR A 108 10.99 2.44 -15.08
C THR A 108 10.56 1.13 -14.42
N ALA A 109 10.04 1.19 -13.20
CA ALA A 109 9.59 -0.01 -12.49
C ALA A 109 8.46 -0.74 -13.23
N PHE A 110 7.56 -0.01 -13.88
CA PHE A 110 6.49 -0.59 -14.69
C PHE A 110 7.03 -1.31 -15.93
N ASN A 111 7.93 -0.67 -16.68
CA ASN A 111 8.54 -1.22 -17.89
C ASN A 111 9.39 -2.45 -17.57
N ASP A 112 10.16 -2.40 -16.48
CA ASP A 112 11.00 -3.50 -16.01
C ASP A 112 10.20 -4.61 -15.32
N ARG A 113 8.89 -4.42 -15.13
CA ARG A 113 8.00 -5.33 -14.38
C ARG A 113 8.46 -5.55 -12.93
N LYS A 114 9.14 -4.57 -12.35
CA LYS A 114 9.67 -4.56 -10.99
C LYS A 114 8.74 -3.80 -10.04
N ILE A 115 7.47 -4.22 -9.96
CA ILE A 115 6.51 -3.64 -9.02
C ILE A 115 5.99 -4.74 -8.09
N SER A 116 6.11 -4.51 -6.79
CA SER A 116 5.49 -5.34 -5.75
C SER A 116 4.31 -4.60 -5.12
N TYR A 117 3.17 -5.27 -5.03
CA TYR A 117 1.93 -4.71 -4.48
C TYR A 117 1.63 -5.29 -3.11
N MET A 118 1.37 -4.42 -2.14
CA MET A 118 1.09 -4.80 -0.76
C MET A 118 -0.05 -3.96 -0.21
N HIS A 119 -0.74 -4.49 0.80
CA HIS A 119 -1.77 -3.75 1.52
C HIS A 119 -1.36 -3.57 2.97
N ALA A 120 -1.35 -2.34 3.47
CA ALA A 120 -1.18 -2.05 4.89
C ALA A 120 -2.53 -1.76 5.53
N GLN A 121 -2.94 -2.57 6.49
CA GLN A 121 -4.10 -2.30 7.33
C GLN A 121 -3.65 -1.65 8.62
N VAL A 122 -4.27 -0.54 8.96
CA VAL A 122 -3.97 0.24 10.15
C VAL A 122 -5.24 0.34 10.97
N PHE A 123 -5.20 -0.22 12.17
CA PHE A 123 -6.29 -0.25 13.13
C PHE A 123 -5.99 0.75 14.23
N PHE A 124 -6.91 1.68 14.44
CA PHE A 124 -6.91 2.64 15.52
C PHE A 124 -7.97 2.25 16.55
N ASP A 125 -7.74 2.56 17.81
CA ASP A 125 -8.76 2.50 18.86
C ASP A 125 -9.80 3.62 18.69
N ALA A 126 -10.78 3.69 19.60
CA ALA A 126 -11.84 4.69 19.52
C ALA A 126 -11.34 6.13 19.73
N GLN A 127 -10.13 6.29 20.27
CA GLN A 127 -9.49 7.57 20.56
C GLN A 127 -8.53 8.00 19.44
N GLY A 128 -8.38 7.18 18.38
CA GLY A 128 -7.49 7.46 17.25
C GLY A 128 -6.02 7.07 17.50
N SER A 129 -5.70 6.42 18.61
CA SER A 129 -4.36 5.84 18.83
C SER A 129 -4.25 4.49 18.13
N LEU A 130 -3.03 4.05 17.80
CA LEU A 130 -2.84 2.71 17.23
C LEU A 130 -3.42 1.65 18.17
N SER A 131 -4.24 0.77 17.62
CA SER A 131 -4.89 -0.29 18.38
C SER A 131 -3.83 -1.20 19.02
N LYS A 132 -4.02 -1.47 20.31
CA LYS A 132 -3.23 -2.41 21.13
C LYS A 132 -4.07 -3.61 21.56
N LEU A 133 -5.16 -3.88 20.85
CA LEU A 133 -6.18 -4.86 21.26
C LEU A 133 -5.63 -6.29 21.32
N THR A 134 -4.52 -6.59 20.65
CA THR A 134 -3.84 -7.87 20.74
C THR A 134 -2.39 -7.66 21.20
N ASN A 135 -1.93 -8.52 22.12
CA ASN A 135 -0.67 -8.34 22.87
C ASN A 135 0.61 -8.41 22.02
N ASN A 136 0.52 -8.76 20.73
CA ASN A 136 1.70 -9.10 19.92
C ASN A 136 1.90 -8.23 18.67
N MET A 137 1.05 -7.25 18.37
CA MET A 137 1.22 -6.44 17.16
C MET A 137 0.82 -4.99 17.37
N THR A 138 1.62 -4.09 16.79
CA THR A 138 1.16 -2.75 16.43
C THR A 138 -0.12 -2.88 15.60
N GLY A 139 -1.10 -1.98 15.76
CA GLY A 139 -2.29 -1.95 14.91
C GLY A 139 -2.03 -1.84 13.39
N ILE A 140 -0.78 -1.88 12.94
CA ILE A 140 -0.34 -1.91 11.55
C ILE A 140 -0.04 -3.36 11.15
N GLN A 141 -0.65 -3.81 10.05
CA GLN A 141 -0.49 -5.13 9.49
C GLN A 141 -0.27 -5.03 7.99
N ILE A 142 0.92 -5.42 7.52
CA ILE A 142 1.27 -5.42 6.10
C ILE A 142 0.97 -6.81 5.54
N ASN A 143 0.16 -6.87 4.49
CA ASN A 143 -0.27 -8.09 3.85
C ASN A 143 0.28 -8.18 2.44
N HIS A 144 0.74 -9.38 2.09
CA HIS A 144 0.87 -9.80 0.72
C HIS A 144 -0.51 -9.74 0.03
N TRP A 145 -0.56 -9.11 -1.14
CA TRP A 145 -1.79 -8.92 -1.90
C TRP A 145 -1.66 -9.52 -3.30
N ASN A 146 -1.80 -10.85 -3.36
CA ASN A 146 -1.96 -11.62 -4.59
C ASN A 146 -3.43 -11.83 -4.93
#